data_AF-A0A0F2LA78-F1
#
_entry.id   AF-A0A0F2LA78-F1
#
_cell.length_a   1.000
_cell.length_b   1.000
_cell.length_c   1.000
_cell.angle_alpha   90.00
_cell.angle_beta   90.00
_cell.angle_gamma   90.00
#
_symmetry.space_group_name_H-M   'P 1'
#
loop_
_entity.id
_entity.type
_entity.pdbx_description
1 polymer ?
#
loop_
_entity_poly.entity_id
_entity_poly.type
_entity_poly.pdbx_seq_one_letter_code
_entity_poly.pdbx_strand_id
1 'polypeptide(L)'
;MRAEFKERVKLYREAGIAIESLSLGCSVKVDLYDVLYPAIQLLSGELSRLNLVIAPREDAAIMRGESAELTRLYLDVEEPKIDPALIESLAPDLAIVLVQLYMAKASSPDKFAEYAARLYRALGSSRHRVWLGKGHSIVSTKRGSEFFMVDFLKTRGTGYILANNDTIQVIDPSEDLDSPLQAAVAVNNALNDLYIKGVYKDVHIAPVYDAPQQYLDGVRKAVLSHAAGLGKVVDAPQPNKGYLLLGATAWGYLDREPPTFYKHIDKGFVVLVTRPFGELAYFTTYVAINTDDELLKAFEREVMTLDELEREKKRVLELMATPNVEIAKVIYKYLPELGDRFRPEEHIAATIDVSGPGIFVFKEVGERAEADVELFDVPLLGPKISRFAAQNYIMPDATAGTNGAVAIFVHEALADELLKELRKIPGLSPRVIGRVVGRGEGKLIVPRDALDYISSAKLRGKLEAQAEVLSGLSTRAKRPGRAKIVFEGEVQGVGFRPLARAKAKALGLYGYAKNLPDGRVEVVVEGDVERIKRLAEVLCPEGANCRVSEMTWEEYRGEFKDFDIL
;
A
#
# COMPACT_ATOMS: atom_id res chain seq x y z
N MET A 1 -12.41 -28.21 -1.58
CA MET A 1 -11.86 -27.84 -0.25
C MET A 1 -11.05 -28.98 0.38
N ARG A 2 -9.73 -28.79 0.48
CA ARG A 2 -8.73 -29.76 0.99
C ARG A 2 -8.85 -30.02 2.51
N ALA A 3 -8.37 -31.18 2.97
CA ALA A 3 -8.47 -31.61 4.37
C ALA A 3 -7.72 -30.68 5.35
N GLU A 4 -6.49 -30.30 5.02
CA GLU A 4 -5.68 -29.40 5.88
C GLU A 4 -6.30 -28.00 5.99
N PHE A 5 -6.83 -27.46 4.88
CA PHE A 5 -7.53 -26.19 4.90
C PHE A 5 -8.85 -26.24 5.68
N LYS A 6 -9.55 -27.39 5.71
CA LYS A 6 -10.75 -27.56 6.55
C LYS A 6 -10.46 -27.42 8.04
N GLU A 7 -9.31 -27.92 8.51
CA GLU A 7 -8.91 -27.75 9.90
C GLU A 7 -8.58 -26.28 10.20
N ARG A 8 -7.97 -25.55 9.26
CA ARG A 8 -7.77 -24.10 9.37
C ARG A 8 -9.09 -23.33 9.43
N VAL A 9 -10.04 -23.65 8.54
CA VAL A 9 -11.40 -23.08 8.59
C VAL A 9 -12.05 -23.31 9.95
N LYS A 10 -11.93 -24.51 10.52
CA LYS A 10 -12.48 -24.84 11.83
C LYS A 10 -11.86 -24.00 12.95
N LEU A 11 -10.52 -23.91 12.99
CA LEU A 11 -9.80 -23.09 13.96
C LEU A 11 -10.24 -21.62 13.94
N TYR A 12 -10.29 -21.00 12.76
CA TYR A 12 -10.70 -19.60 12.64
C TYR A 12 -12.19 -19.41 12.96
N ARG A 13 -13.04 -20.38 12.64
CA ARG A 13 -14.46 -20.34 13.01
C ARG A 13 -14.67 -20.42 14.52
N GLU A 14 -13.85 -21.20 15.24
CA GLU A 14 -13.83 -21.21 16.71
C GLU A 14 -13.43 -19.83 17.28
N ALA A 15 -12.59 -19.07 16.56
CA ALA A 15 -12.25 -17.69 16.87
C ALA A 15 -13.29 -16.65 16.41
N GLY A 16 -14.40 -17.08 15.78
CA GLY A 16 -15.45 -16.21 15.26
C GLY A 16 -15.16 -15.62 13.87
N ILE A 17 -14.19 -16.16 13.14
CA ILE A 17 -13.83 -15.70 11.79
C ILE A 17 -14.22 -16.77 10.77
N ALA A 18 -15.05 -16.38 9.81
CA ALA A 18 -15.47 -17.26 8.72
C ALA A 18 -14.64 -16.95 7.47
N ILE A 19 -13.44 -17.53 7.39
CA ILE A 19 -12.44 -17.27 6.33
C ILE A 19 -12.94 -17.67 4.93
N GLU A 20 -13.93 -18.55 4.84
CA GLU A 20 -14.59 -18.96 3.61
C GLU A 20 -15.63 -17.96 3.08
N SER A 21 -16.06 -17.03 3.94
CA SER A 21 -17.05 -15.99 3.61
C SER A 21 -16.44 -14.58 3.54
N LEU A 22 -15.14 -14.48 3.80
CA LEU A 22 -14.38 -13.23 3.91
C LEU A 22 -13.22 -13.27 2.93
N SER A 23 -13.07 -12.21 2.14
CA SER A 23 -11.77 -11.91 1.53
C SER A 23 -10.79 -11.53 2.66
N LEU A 24 -9.58 -12.08 2.66
CA LEU A 24 -8.62 -11.95 3.77
C LEU A 24 -7.98 -10.55 3.90
N GLY A 25 -7.47 -10.21 5.09
CA GLY A 25 -6.72 -8.97 5.32
C GLY A 25 -7.60 -7.72 5.40
N CYS A 26 -7.31 -6.69 4.59
CA CYS A 26 -8.01 -5.40 4.61
C CYS A 26 -9.47 -5.45 4.16
N SER A 27 -9.97 -6.60 3.69
CA SER A 27 -11.35 -6.77 3.23
C SER A 27 -12.34 -7.27 4.31
N VAL A 28 -11.88 -7.45 5.56
CA VAL A 28 -12.76 -7.52 6.73
C VAL A 28 -13.10 -6.12 7.28
N LYS A 29 -12.52 -5.07 6.68
CA LYS A 29 -12.92 -3.68 6.89
C LYS A 29 -14.30 -3.46 6.26
N VAL A 30 -15.06 -2.51 6.81
CA VAL A 30 -16.29 -2.05 6.17
C VAL A 30 -15.95 -1.58 4.76
N ASP A 31 -16.69 -2.03 3.74
CA ASP A 31 -16.40 -1.70 2.35
C ASP A 31 -16.33 -0.18 2.17
N LEU A 32 -15.18 0.32 1.74
CA LEU A 32 -14.91 1.75 1.66
C LEU A 32 -15.86 2.44 0.67
N TYR A 33 -16.11 1.82 -0.48
CA TYR A 33 -16.78 2.44 -1.62
C TYR A 33 -18.29 2.25 -1.61
N ASP A 34 -18.76 1.13 -1.06
CA ASP A 34 -20.17 0.76 -1.08
C ASP A 34 -20.86 1.01 0.25
N VAL A 35 -20.11 1.12 1.37
CA VAL A 35 -20.69 1.39 2.70
C VAL A 35 -20.11 2.65 3.36
N LEU A 36 -18.80 2.71 3.61
CA LEU A 36 -18.21 3.74 4.47
C LEU A 36 -18.32 5.15 3.87
N TYR A 37 -17.83 5.38 2.65
CA TYR A 37 -17.87 6.72 2.05
C TYR A 37 -19.30 7.23 1.83
N PRO A 38 -20.25 6.41 1.33
CA PRO A 38 -21.66 6.82 1.30
C PRO A 38 -22.22 7.14 2.70
N ALA A 39 -21.89 6.34 3.72
CA ALA A 39 -22.34 6.60 5.10
C ALA A 39 -21.81 7.93 5.66
N ILE A 40 -20.53 8.25 5.43
CA ILE A 40 -19.94 9.53 5.86
C ILE A 40 -20.65 10.71 5.18
N GLN A 41 -21.02 10.57 3.90
CA GLN A 41 -21.78 11.61 3.19
C GLN A 41 -23.15 11.85 3.82
N LEU A 42 -23.87 10.78 4.19
CA LEU A 42 -25.15 10.86 4.91
C LEU A 42 -25.01 11.60 6.26
N LEU A 43 -23.87 11.42 6.94
CA LEU A 43 -23.61 12.02 8.25
C LEU A 43 -23.17 13.48 8.19
N SER A 44 -22.66 13.96 7.05
CA SER A 44 -22.04 15.29 6.94
C SER A 44 -22.90 16.43 7.48
N GLY A 45 -24.20 16.44 7.17
CA GLY A 45 -25.15 17.45 7.63
C GLY A 45 -25.40 17.41 9.14
N GLU A 46 -25.45 16.21 9.73
CA GLU A 46 -25.63 16.04 11.18
C GLU A 46 -24.35 16.38 11.94
N LEU A 47 -23.20 15.90 11.47
CA LEU A 47 -21.89 16.12 12.09
C LEU A 47 -21.55 17.61 12.21
N SER A 48 -21.97 18.42 11.23
CA SER A 48 -21.78 19.89 11.26
C SER A 48 -22.47 20.58 12.44
N ARG A 49 -23.47 19.93 13.06
CA ARG A 49 -24.22 20.47 14.22
C ARG A 49 -23.66 20.01 15.56
N LEU A 50 -22.76 19.04 15.56
CA LEU A 50 -22.14 18.51 16.77
C LEU A 50 -20.92 19.35 17.17
N ASN A 51 -20.59 19.35 18.45
CA ASN A 51 -19.44 20.08 18.97
C ASN A 51 -18.11 19.33 18.72
N LEU A 52 -17.87 18.95 17.46
CA LEU A 52 -16.72 18.17 17.01
C LEU A 52 -15.96 18.91 15.90
N VAL A 53 -14.72 18.48 15.65
CA VAL A 53 -13.94 18.87 14.47
C VAL A 53 -13.55 17.59 13.75
N ILE A 54 -13.91 17.44 12.48
CA ILE A 54 -13.40 16.33 11.67
C ILE A 54 -12.04 16.76 11.14
N ALA A 55 -10.99 16.01 11.47
CA ALA A 55 -9.64 16.29 10.98
C ALA A 55 -9.57 16.13 9.45
N PRO A 56 -8.61 16.79 8.78
CA PRO A 56 -8.32 16.53 7.37
C PRO A 56 -8.04 15.05 7.12
N ARG A 57 -8.40 14.57 5.94
CA ARG A 57 -8.18 13.18 5.53
C ARG A 57 -6.71 12.95 5.22
N GLU A 58 -5.96 12.54 6.25
CA GLU A 58 -4.60 12.05 6.18
C GLU A 58 -4.54 10.62 6.74
N ASP A 59 -3.51 9.85 6.34
CA ASP A 59 -3.37 8.44 6.75
C ASP A 59 -3.05 8.31 8.26
N ALA A 60 -2.50 9.36 8.85
CA ALA A 60 -2.35 9.53 10.29
C ALA A 60 -2.94 10.88 10.73
N ALA A 61 -3.48 10.93 11.94
CA ALA A 61 -3.88 12.19 12.55
C ALA A 61 -2.62 12.98 12.94
N ILE A 62 -2.51 14.22 12.47
CA ILE A 62 -1.35 15.10 12.71
C ILE A 62 -1.79 16.24 13.62
N MET A 63 -1.24 16.30 14.83
CA MET A 63 -1.54 17.34 15.81
C MET A 63 -0.26 18.07 16.25
N ARG A 64 -0.38 19.33 16.68
CA ARG A 64 0.74 20.04 17.29
C ARG A 64 1.04 19.44 18.66
N GLY A 65 2.31 19.15 18.94
CA GLY A 65 2.74 18.59 20.22
C GLY A 65 4.12 17.94 20.13
N GLU A 66 4.69 17.68 21.30
CA GLU A 66 5.96 16.97 21.50
C GLU A 66 5.76 15.66 22.27
N SER A 67 4.72 15.60 23.12
CA SER A 67 4.32 14.39 23.85
C SER A 67 2.81 14.23 23.79
N ALA A 68 2.35 12.98 23.99
CA ALA A 68 0.93 12.69 24.12
C ALA A 68 0.63 11.65 25.21
N GLU A 69 -0.47 11.86 25.93
CA GLU A 69 -1.04 10.96 26.93
C GLU A 69 -2.32 10.34 26.37
N LEU A 70 -2.42 9.00 26.42
CA LEU A 70 -3.55 8.24 25.92
C LEU A 70 -4.53 7.88 27.03
N THR A 71 -5.83 8.05 26.78
CA THR A 71 -6.90 7.44 27.56
C THR A 71 -7.85 6.67 26.64
N ARG A 72 -7.97 5.36 26.84
CA ARG A 72 -8.82 4.47 26.03
C ARG A 72 -10.13 4.14 26.73
N LEU A 73 -11.23 4.24 25.98
CA LEU A 73 -12.56 3.81 26.41
C LEU A 73 -13.14 2.78 25.45
N TYR A 74 -13.91 1.83 25.98
CA TYR A 74 -14.81 0.99 25.18
C TYR A 74 -16.26 1.33 25.51
N LEU A 75 -17.07 1.44 24.47
CA LEU A 75 -18.48 1.83 24.55
C LEU A 75 -19.34 0.75 23.89
N ASP A 76 -20.54 0.59 24.42
CA ASP A 76 -21.57 -0.22 23.79
C ASP A 76 -22.05 0.43 22.49
N VAL A 77 -22.32 -0.38 21.46
CA VAL A 77 -22.71 0.13 20.14
C VAL A 77 -24.17 0.54 20.06
N GLU A 78 -25.03 -0.03 20.92
CA GLU A 78 -26.44 0.33 20.94
C GLU A 78 -26.64 1.64 21.67
N GLU A 79 -25.97 1.82 22.81
CA GLU A 79 -26.10 3.02 23.65
C GLU A 79 -24.71 3.54 24.10
N PRO A 80 -23.94 4.20 23.21
CA PRO A 80 -22.63 4.73 23.58
C PRO A 80 -22.79 5.90 24.56
N LYS A 81 -22.40 5.68 25.81
CA LYS A 81 -22.41 6.69 26.88
C LYS A 81 -20.99 7.13 27.20
N ILE A 82 -20.74 8.42 27.01
CA ILE A 82 -19.54 9.08 27.52
C ILE A 82 -20.01 10.17 28.47
N ASP A 83 -19.49 10.17 29.70
CA ASP A 83 -19.74 11.26 30.64
C ASP A 83 -19.12 12.55 30.09
N PRO A 84 -19.90 13.62 29.81
CA PRO A 84 -19.34 14.88 29.34
C PRO A 84 -18.27 15.44 30.27
N ALA A 85 -18.39 15.25 31.59
CA ALA A 85 -17.40 15.71 32.56
C ALA A 85 -16.05 14.98 32.42
N LEU A 86 -16.06 13.73 31.96
CA LEU A 86 -14.83 13.01 31.63
C LEU A 86 -14.11 13.67 30.45
N ILE A 87 -14.82 14.01 29.38
CA ILE A 87 -14.21 14.70 28.22
C ILE A 87 -13.68 16.08 28.64
N GLU A 88 -14.43 16.82 29.46
CA GLU A 88 -14.02 18.14 29.95
C GLU A 88 -12.78 18.06 30.86
N SER A 89 -12.69 17.03 31.71
CA SER A 89 -11.52 16.83 32.59
C SER A 89 -10.28 16.35 31.84
N LEU A 90 -10.44 15.43 30.89
CA LEU A 90 -9.35 14.98 30.02
C LEU A 90 -8.89 16.09 29.06
N ALA A 91 -9.81 16.98 28.67
CA ALA A 91 -9.64 18.04 27.69
C ALA A 91 -8.84 17.59 26.44
N PRO A 92 -9.19 16.46 25.81
CA PRO A 92 -8.35 15.83 24.79
C PRO A 92 -8.29 16.67 23.53
N ASP A 93 -7.14 16.67 22.88
CA ASP A 93 -6.98 17.41 21.62
C ASP A 93 -7.49 16.56 20.46
N LEU A 94 -7.31 15.24 20.54
CA LEU A 94 -7.62 14.27 19.48
C LEU A 94 -8.40 13.07 20.03
N ALA A 95 -9.33 12.55 19.23
CA ALA A 95 -9.96 11.24 19.39
C ALA A 95 -9.70 10.39 18.14
N ILE A 96 -9.15 9.20 18.35
CA ILE A 96 -9.07 8.14 17.34
C ILE A 96 -10.12 7.10 17.67
N VAL A 97 -10.86 6.62 16.67
CA VAL A 97 -11.97 5.69 16.89
C VAL A 97 -11.75 4.38 16.15
N LEU A 98 -12.05 3.27 16.82
CA LEU A 98 -12.20 1.95 16.19
C LEU A 98 -13.63 1.47 16.41
N VAL A 99 -14.27 1.06 15.31
CA VAL A 99 -15.65 0.59 15.28
C VAL A 99 -15.65 -0.89 14.90
N GLN A 100 -16.05 -1.78 15.81
CA GLN A 100 -16.31 -3.19 15.47
C GLN A 100 -17.82 -3.45 15.51
N LEU A 101 -18.41 -3.75 14.35
CA LEU A 101 -19.85 -4.03 14.21
C LEU A 101 -20.08 -5.43 13.66
N TYR A 102 -21.18 -6.05 14.08
CA TYR A 102 -21.64 -7.30 13.49
C TYR A 102 -22.08 -7.03 12.05
N MET A 103 -21.73 -7.93 11.12
CA MET A 103 -21.95 -7.74 9.67
C MET A 103 -23.35 -7.24 9.28
N ALA A 104 -24.40 -7.68 9.98
CA ALA A 104 -25.77 -7.28 9.67
C ALA A 104 -26.06 -5.78 9.95
N LYS A 105 -25.26 -5.14 10.80
CA LYS A 105 -25.34 -3.71 11.16
C LYS A 105 -24.43 -2.83 10.31
N ALA A 106 -23.44 -3.42 9.63
CA ALA A 106 -22.61 -2.76 8.63
C ALA A 106 -23.01 -3.13 7.18
N SER A 107 -24.19 -3.73 6.99
CA SER A 107 -24.62 -4.29 5.70
C SER A 107 -25.04 -3.24 4.67
N SER A 108 -25.21 -1.98 5.07
CA SER A 108 -25.59 -0.88 4.18
C SER A 108 -25.09 0.46 4.72
N PRO A 109 -24.91 1.46 3.84
CA PRO A 109 -24.55 2.83 4.23
C PRO A 109 -25.42 3.40 5.36
N ASP A 110 -26.75 3.28 5.24
CA ASP A 110 -27.68 3.88 6.19
C ASP A 110 -27.54 3.30 7.60
N LYS A 111 -27.41 1.97 7.69
CA LYS A 111 -27.23 1.30 8.99
C LYS A 111 -25.89 1.68 9.61
N PHE A 112 -24.81 1.66 8.83
CA PHE A 112 -23.50 2.05 9.34
C PHE A 112 -23.50 3.50 9.81
N ALA A 113 -24.10 4.40 9.03
CA ALA A 113 -24.27 5.81 9.39
C ALA A 113 -25.03 5.95 10.71
N GLU A 114 -26.13 5.21 10.91
CA GLU A 114 -26.90 5.24 12.15
C GLU A 114 -26.04 4.94 13.38
N TYR A 115 -25.24 3.88 13.35
CA TYR A 115 -24.36 3.51 14.46
C TYR A 115 -23.23 4.53 14.67
N ALA A 116 -22.58 4.99 13.60
CA ALA A 116 -21.55 6.02 13.68
C ALA A 116 -22.10 7.34 14.25
N ALA A 117 -23.33 7.74 13.88
CA ALA A 117 -24.00 8.92 14.44
C ALA A 117 -24.16 8.83 15.97
N ARG A 118 -24.51 7.64 16.50
CA ARG A 118 -24.63 7.42 17.95
C ARG A 118 -23.31 7.72 18.67
N LEU A 119 -22.20 7.19 18.15
CA LEU A 119 -20.86 7.46 18.68
C LEU A 119 -20.52 8.95 18.62
N TYR A 120 -20.74 9.59 17.46
CA TYR A 120 -20.40 11.00 17.29
C TYR A 120 -21.25 11.93 18.16
N ARG A 121 -22.52 11.63 18.38
CA ARG A 121 -23.35 12.36 19.36
C ARG A 121 -22.79 12.23 20.78
N ALA A 122 -22.33 11.04 21.16
CA ALA A 122 -21.72 10.83 22.47
C ALA A 122 -20.43 11.64 22.64
N LEU A 123 -19.56 11.65 21.62
CA LEU A 123 -18.33 12.46 21.62
C LEU A 123 -18.60 13.97 21.61
N GLY A 124 -19.62 14.41 20.86
CA GLY A 124 -20.02 15.81 20.75
C GLY A 124 -20.89 16.33 21.89
N SER A 125 -21.09 15.54 22.96
CA SER A 125 -21.96 15.89 24.08
C SER A 125 -21.33 16.88 25.08
N SER A 126 -20.00 17.02 25.03
CA SER A 126 -19.21 17.90 25.91
C SER A 126 -19.08 19.33 25.36
N ARG A 127 -18.82 20.30 26.24
CA ARG A 127 -18.45 21.67 25.84
C ARG A 127 -17.05 21.74 25.24
N HIS A 128 -16.16 20.82 25.60
CA HIS A 128 -14.82 20.75 25.03
C HIS A 128 -14.88 20.18 23.61
N ARG A 129 -14.26 20.89 22.66
CA ARG A 129 -14.22 20.45 21.25
C ARG A 129 -13.11 19.43 21.05
N VAL A 130 -13.50 18.25 20.61
CA VAL A 130 -12.56 17.16 20.28
C VAL A 130 -12.37 17.08 18.77
N TRP A 131 -11.11 16.93 18.34
CA TRP A 131 -10.81 16.61 16.94
C TRP A 131 -10.95 15.11 16.74
N LEU A 132 -11.88 14.71 15.88
CA LEU A 132 -11.96 13.34 15.41
C LEU A 132 -10.89 13.16 14.33
N GLY A 133 -9.83 12.44 14.66
CA GLY A 133 -8.68 12.20 13.79
C GLY A 133 -8.99 11.16 12.73
N LYS A 134 -8.58 9.93 13.03
CA LYS A 134 -8.80 8.76 12.18
C LYS A 134 -9.86 7.85 12.78
N GLY A 135 -10.71 7.32 11.91
CA GLY A 135 -11.63 6.24 12.23
C GLY A 135 -11.24 4.97 11.51
N HIS A 136 -11.17 3.87 12.24
CA HIS A 136 -11.00 2.53 11.70
C HIS A 136 -12.29 1.72 11.94
N SER A 137 -12.66 0.87 10.99
CA SER A 137 -13.92 0.11 11.08
C SER A 137 -13.73 -1.32 10.59
N ILE A 138 -14.16 -2.27 11.41
CA ILE A 138 -14.04 -3.71 11.18
C ILE A 138 -15.38 -4.41 11.39
N VAL A 139 -15.60 -5.47 10.62
CA VAL A 139 -16.83 -6.26 10.69
C VAL A 139 -16.57 -7.56 11.45
N SER A 140 -17.46 -7.94 12.36
CA SER A 140 -17.44 -9.24 13.03
C SER A 140 -18.54 -10.18 12.49
N THR A 141 -18.26 -11.48 12.53
CA THR A 141 -19.27 -12.52 12.21
C THR A 141 -19.99 -13.06 13.45
N LYS A 142 -19.56 -12.64 14.65
CA LYS A 142 -20.09 -13.07 15.94
C LYS A 142 -20.93 -11.95 16.57
N ARG A 143 -22.20 -12.23 16.86
CA ARG A 143 -23.04 -11.30 17.62
C ARG A 143 -22.48 -11.10 19.03
N GLY A 144 -22.58 -9.87 19.54
CA GLY A 144 -22.10 -9.51 20.88
C GLY A 144 -20.60 -9.23 20.96
N SER A 145 -19.84 -9.38 19.86
CA SER A 145 -18.44 -8.95 19.83
C SER A 145 -18.24 -7.49 19.43
N GLU A 146 -19.32 -6.73 19.40
CA GLU A 146 -19.36 -5.36 18.89
C GLU A 146 -18.93 -4.37 19.98
N PHE A 147 -18.26 -3.30 19.57
CA PHE A 147 -17.86 -2.20 20.44
C PHE A 147 -17.49 -0.96 19.63
N PHE A 148 -17.58 0.21 20.27
CA PHE A 148 -16.76 1.35 19.89
C PHE A 148 -15.57 1.46 20.83
N MET A 149 -14.39 1.71 20.28
CA MET A 149 -13.21 2.07 21.04
C MET A 149 -12.86 3.52 20.71
N VAL A 150 -12.62 4.32 21.74
CA VAL A 150 -12.21 5.71 21.62
C VAL A 150 -10.91 5.90 22.35
N ASP A 151 -9.91 6.35 21.62
CA ASP A 151 -8.60 6.72 22.12
C ASP A 151 -8.47 8.24 22.13
N PHE A 152 -8.57 8.81 23.33
CA PHE A 152 -8.33 10.22 23.56
C PHE A 152 -6.83 10.47 23.73
N LEU A 153 -6.29 11.41 22.96
CA LEU A 153 -4.92 11.88 23.11
C LEU A 153 -4.92 13.34 23.57
N LYS A 154 -4.20 13.59 24.67
CA LYS A 154 -3.84 14.93 25.12
C LYS A 154 -2.38 15.22 24.75
N THR A 155 -2.17 16.25 23.94
CA THR A 155 -0.86 16.66 23.44
C THR A 155 -0.28 17.81 24.25
N ARG A 156 1.05 17.88 24.36
CA ARG A 156 1.78 19.00 25.01
C ARG A 156 3.07 19.30 24.27
N GLY A 157 3.49 20.57 24.26
CA GLY A 157 4.77 21.01 23.67
C GLY A 157 4.65 21.51 22.23
N THR A 158 5.79 21.62 21.55
CA THR A 158 5.91 22.16 20.19
C THR A 158 6.48 21.13 19.23
N GLY A 159 5.97 21.08 18.00
CA GLY A 159 6.31 20.06 16.99
C GLY A 159 5.04 19.37 16.52
N TYR A 160 5.14 18.10 16.12
CA TYR A 160 3.98 17.30 15.76
C TYR A 160 3.93 15.94 16.45
N ILE A 161 2.74 15.56 16.90
CA ILE A 161 2.38 14.19 17.24
C ILE A 161 1.55 13.63 16.09
N LEU A 162 2.01 12.50 15.55
CA LEU A 162 1.25 11.74 14.58
C LEU A 162 0.71 10.50 15.26
N ALA A 163 -0.57 10.21 15.06
CA ALA A 163 -1.25 9.10 15.71
C ALA A 163 -2.16 8.35 14.73
N ASN A 164 -2.21 7.04 14.89
CA ASN A 164 -2.97 6.12 14.05
C ASN A 164 -3.53 4.97 14.86
N ASN A 165 -4.65 4.41 14.43
CA ASN A 165 -5.10 3.09 14.85
C ASN A 165 -5.34 2.25 13.59
N ASP A 166 -4.82 1.04 13.60
CA ASP A 166 -5.24 0.00 12.66
C ASP A 166 -5.29 -1.34 13.40
N THR A 167 -6.31 -2.13 13.07
CA THR A 167 -6.55 -3.46 13.63
C THR A 167 -7.10 -4.38 12.56
N ILE A 168 -6.69 -5.64 12.61
CA ILE A 168 -7.06 -6.67 11.66
C ILE A 168 -7.43 -7.95 12.41
N GLN A 169 -8.06 -8.88 11.71
CA GLN A 169 -8.48 -10.16 12.24
C GLN A 169 -7.54 -11.28 11.81
N VAL A 170 -7.42 -11.47 10.50
CA VAL A 170 -6.61 -12.51 9.88
C VAL A 170 -5.92 -11.96 8.64
N ILE A 171 -4.66 -12.30 8.49
CA ILE A 171 -3.88 -11.99 7.27
C ILE A 171 -3.72 -13.27 6.48
N ASP A 172 -3.23 -14.30 7.15
CA ASP A 172 -2.86 -15.57 6.55
C ASP A 172 -3.52 -16.72 7.32
N PRO A 173 -4.56 -17.34 6.77
CA PRO A 173 -5.31 -18.36 7.47
C PRO A 173 -4.53 -19.69 7.60
N SER A 174 -3.34 -19.82 7.00
CA SER A 174 -2.47 -20.97 7.31
C SER A 174 -1.76 -20.82 8.66
N GLU A 175 -1.70 -19.61 9.21
CA GLU A 175 -1.04 -19.31 10.47
C GLU A 175 -1.96 -19.61 11.66
N ASP A 176 -1.34 -19.93 12.79
CA ASP A 176 -2.04 -20.01 14.08
C ASP A 176 -2.45 -18.61 14.57
N LEU A 177 -3.45 -18.55 15.45
CA LEU A 177 -4.02 -17.29 15.93
C LEU A 177 -2.98 -16.45 16.71
N ASP A 178 -2.04 -17.11 17.38
CA ASP A 178 -0.92 -16.52 18.12
C ASP A 178 0.38 -16.44 17.32
N SER A 179 0.31 -16.57 15.98
CA SER A 179 1.47 -16.42 15.10
C SER A 179 2.18 -15.08 15.32
N PRO A 180 3.50 -15.10 15.64
CA PRO A 180 4.29 -13.87 15.74
C PRO A 180 4.30 -13.06 14.46
N LEU A 181 4.25 -13.70 13.29
CA LEU A 181 4.23 -13.00 12.01
C LEU A 181 2.91 -12.25 11.80
N GLN A 182 1.77 -12.87 12.12
CA GLN A 182 0.49 -12.17 12.01
C GLN A 182 0.39 -10.98 12.98
N ALA A 183 0.83 -11.18 14.23
CA ALA A 183 0.90 -10.11 15.22
C ALA A 183 1.84 -8.97 14.76
N ALA A 184 2.98 -9.32 14.16
CA ALA A 184 3.94 -8.34 13.65
C ALA A 184 3.36 -7.46 12.54
N VAL A 185 2.72 -8.07 11.54
CA VAL A 185 2.05 -7.34 10.46
C VAL A 185 0.95 -6.43 11.01
N ALA A 186 0.14 -6.92 11.97
CA ALA A 186 -0.95 -6.14 12.56
C ALA A 186 -0.46 -4.88 13.27
N VAL A 187 0.58 -5.01 14.09
CA VAL A 187 1.19 -3.87 14.80
C VAL A 187 1.90 -2.94 13.82
N ASN A 188 2.60 -3.49 12.82
CA ASN A 188 3.29 -2.70 11.81
C ASN A 188 2.31 -1.87 10.97
N ASN A 189 1.14 -2.40 10.61
CA ASN A 189 0.11 -1.62 9.90
C ASN A 189 -0.25 -0.34 10.66
N ALA A 190 -0.44 -0.43 11.98
CA ALA A 190 -0.74 0.74 12.81
C ALA A 190 0.42 1.76 12.81
N LEU A 191 1.66 1.29 12.76
CA LEU A 191 2.86 2.14 12.74
C LEU A 191 3.23 2.68 11.36
N ASN A 192 2.85 1.99 10.29
CA ASN A 192 3.27 2.30 8.94
C ASN A 192 2.83 3.72 8.54
N ASP A 193 1.62 4.12 8.92
CA ASP A 193 1.08 5.45 8.63
C ASP A 193 1.86 6.58 9.32
N LEU A 194 2.60 6.27 10.39
CA LEU A 194 3.53 7.18 11.05
C LEU A 194 4.89 7.16 10.32
N TYR A 195 5.38 5.96 10.01
CA TYR A 195 6.66 5.76 9.32
C TYR A 195 6.71 6.43 7.95
N ILE A 196 5.62 6.35 7.17
CA ILE A 196 5.57 7.03 5.86
C ILE A 196 5.64 8.55 6.01
N LYS A 197 5.31 9.12 7.16
CA LYS A 197 5.43 10.57 7.42
C LYS A 197 6.78 10.96 8.06
N GLY A 198 7.70 10.01 8.20
CA GLY A 198 9.04 10.24 8.74
C GLY A 198 9.15 10.14 10.27
N VAL A 199 8.11 9.66 10.95
CA VAL A 199 8.12 9.49 12.41
C VAL A 199 8.85 8.21 12.77
N TYR A 200 9.99 8.32 13.46
CA TYR A 200 10.69 7.17 14.02
C TYR A 200 11.19 7.39 15.46
N LYS A 201 11.03 8.60 15.99
CA LYS A 201 11.42 8.99 17.35
C LYS A 201 10.22 8.90 18.28
N ASP A 202 10.50 8.58 19.55
CA ASP A 202 9.51 8.57 20.64
C ASP A 202 8.21 7.87 20.24
N VAL A 203 8.35 6.67 19.68
CA VAL A 203 7.22 5.85 19.25
C VAL A 203 6.59 5.18 20.46
N HIS A 204 5.29 5.40 20.64
CA HIS A 204 4.46 4.79 21.65
C HIS A 204 3.41 3.91 20.99
N ILE A 205 3.14 2.76 21.61
CA ILE A 205 2.23 1.76 21.06
C ILE A 205 1.30 1.33 22.18
N ALA A 206 -0.01 1.49 22.00
CA ALA A 206 -1.05 0.94 22.84
C ALA A 206 -1.75 -0.21 22.10
N PRO A 207 -1.30 -1.46 22.32
CA PRO A 207 -1.82 -2.61 21.61
C PRO A 207 -3.33 -2.77 21.75
N VAL A 208 -3.95 -3.30 20.70
CA VAL A 208 -5.35 -3.70 20.68
C VAL A 208 -5.37 -5.18 20.29
N TYR A 209 -5.74 -6.04 21.22
CA TYR A 209 -5.82 -7.47 20.97
C TYR A 209 -7.02 -8.11 21.68
N ASP A 210 -7.54 -9.16 21.07
CA ASP A 210 -8.61 -9.97 21.63
C ASP A 210 -8.58 -11.35 20.97
N ALA A 211 -9.09 -12.36 21.67
CA ALA A 211 -9.21 -13.73 21.19
C ALA A 211 -10.09 -14.53 22.15
N PRO A 212 -10.63 -15.69 21.74
CA PRO A 212 -11.23 -16.62 22.69
C PRO A 212 -10.27 -16.95 23.84
N GLN A 213 -10.82 -17.19 25.03
CA GLN A 213 -10.04 -17.32 26.27
C GLN A 213 -8.86 -18.30 26.18
N GLN A 214 -9.02 -19.41 25.45
CA GLN A 214 -7.99 -20.43 25.28
C GLN A 214 -6.78 -19.99 24.43
N TYR A 215 -6.92 -18.93 23.63
CA TYR A 215 -5.86 -18.40 22.76
C TYR A 215 -5.35 -17.02 23.21
N LEU A 216 -6.05 -16.37 24.15
CA LEU A 216 -5.80 -14.98 24.54
C LEU A 216 -4.37 -14.74 25.04
N ASP A 217 -3.82 -15.63 25.85
CA ASP A 217 -2.47 -15.48 26.40
C ASP A 217 -1.38 -15.56 25.31
N GLY A 218 -1.57 -16.46 24.33
CA GLY A 218 -0.65 -16.60 23.18
C GLY A 218 -0.69 -15.36 22.31
N VAL A 219 -1.90 -14.93 21.92
CA VAL A 219 -2.14 -13.71 21.13
C VAL A 219 -1.56 -12.48 21.83
N ARG A 220 -1.86 -12.30 23.12
CA ARG A 220 -1.32 -11.21 23.94
C ARG A 220 0.21 -11.22 23.92
N LYS A 221 0.84 -12.37 24.14
CA LYS A 221 2.30 -12.49 24.15
C LYS A 221 2.91 -12.11 22.80
N ALA A 222 2.34 -12.59 21.69
CA ALA A 222 2.82 -12.29 20.35
C ALA A 222 2.76 -10.78 20.04
N VAL A 223 1.61 -10.15 20.31
CA VAL A 223 1.41 -8.71 20.07
C VAL A 223 2.31 -7.86 20.95
N LEU A 224 2.37 -8.13 22.27
CA LEU A 224 3.20 -7.37 23.20
C LEU A 224 4.70 -7.52 22.91
N SER A 225 5.14 -8.74 22.57
CA SER A 225 6.55 -9.00 22.27
C SER A 225 7.01 -8.22 21.04
N HIS A 226 6.20 -8.15 19.98
CA HIS A 226 6.55 -7.39 18.79
C HIS A 226 6.49 -5.87 19.06
N ALA A 227 5.44 -5.38 19.71
CA ALA A 227 5.30 -3.96 20.05
C ALA A 227 6.47 -3.45 20.91
N ALA A 228 6.92 -4.24 21.90
CA ALA A 228 8.06 -3.88 22.75
C ALA A 228 9.39 -3.78 21.99
N GLY A 229 9.52 -4.46 20.83
CA GLY A 229 10.68 -4.35 19.96
C GLY A 229 10.73 -3.07 19.12
N LEU A 230 9.60 -2.34 19.02
CA LEU A 230 9.46 -1.19 18.12
C LEU A 230 9.36 0.16 18.84
N GLY A 231 8.85 0.18 20.06
CA GLY A 231 8.64 1.42 20.81
C GLY A 231 8.18 1.19 22.24
N LYS A 232 7.79 2.27 22.91
CA LYS A 232 7.29 2.22 24.28
C LYS A 232 5.86 1.66 24.30
N VAL A 233 5.70 0.47 24.87
CA VAL A 233 4.37 -0.12 25.09
C VAL A 233 3.64 0.65 26.19
N VAL A 234 2.41 1.05 25.89
CA VAL A 234 1.49 1.72 26.81
C VAL A 234 0.36 0.77 27.13
N ASP A 235 0.16 0.52 28.41
CA ASP A 235 -0.95 -0.30 28.88
C ASP A 235 -2.28 0.45 28.71
N ALA A 236 -3.27 -0.24 28.18
CA ALA A 236 -4.58 0.30 27.90
C ALA A 236 -5.63 -0.83 27.98
N PRO A 237 -6.87 -0.50 28.36
CA PRO A 237 -7.98 -1.45 28.32
C PRO A 237 -8.07 -2.21 26.99
N GLN A 238 -8.55 -3.46 27.05
CA GLN A 238 -8.76 -4.36 25.92
C GLN A 238 -10.28 -4.62 25.74
N PRO A 239 -10.75 -5.00 24.55
CA PRO A 239 -12.19 -5.10 24.25
C PRO A 239 -12.87 -6.28 24.98
N ASN A 240 -12.13 -7.35 25.28
CA ASN A 240 -12.60 -8.54 26.01
C ASN A 240 -13.91 -9.13 25.46
N LYS A 241 -14.03 -9.22 24.13
CA LYS A 241 -15.20 -9.76 23.43
C LYS A 241 -15.02 -11.22 23.00
N GLY A 242 -13.84 -11.79 23.19
CA GLY A 242 -13.56 -13.17 22.83
C GLY A 242 -13.69 -13.38 21.33
N TYR A 243 -13.18 -12.41 20.56
CA TYR A 243 -13.21 -12.37 19.11
C TYR A 243 -11.82 -11.97 18.63
N LEU A 244 -11.24 -12.70 17.68
CA LEU A 244 -9.85 -12.43 17.30
C LEU A 244 -9.70 -10.99 16.76
N LEU A 245 -8.76 -10.25 17.34
CA LEU A 245 -8.40 -8.91 16.92
C LEU A 245 -6.92 -8.71 17.22
N LEU A 246 -6.20 -8.09 16.29
CA LEU A 246 -4.76 -7.82 16.38
C LEU A 246 -4.49 -6.41 15.86
N GLY A 247 -3.65 -5.65 16.53
CA GLY A 247 -3.22 -4.34 16.04
C GLY A 247 -2.83 -3.41 17.19
N ALA A 248 -2.90 -2.12 16.94
CA ALA A 248 -2.57 -1.12 17.94
C ALA A 248 -3.15 0.25 17.58
N THR A 249 -3.24 1.09 18.60
CA THR A 249 -3.08 2.54 18.40
C THR A 249 -1.62 2.88 18.62
N ALA A 250 -1.01 3.60 17.69
CA ALA A 250 0.36 4.05 17.79
C ALA A 250 0.44 5.56 17.61
N TRP A 251 1.40 6.20 18.27
CA TRP A 251 1.74 7.59 18.05
C TRP A 251 3.23 7.82 18.19
N GLY A 252 3.73 8.90 17.59
CA GLY A 252 5.13 9.29 17.70
C GLY A 252 5.36 10.75 17.39
N TYR A 253 6.58 11.20 17.68
CA TYR A 253 6.98 12.60 17.58
C TYR A 253 7.68 12.90 16.25
N LEU A 254 7.38 14.07 15.69
CA LEU A 254 8.06 14.64 14.53
C LEU A 254 8.46 16.10 14.80
N ASP A 255 9.77 16.34 14.80
CA ASP A 255 10.40 17.66 14.88
C ASP A 255 10.72 18.25 13.50
N ARG A 256 9.88 17.93 12.50
CA ARG A 256 9.98 18.37 11.10
C ARG A 256 8.62 18.75 10.58
N GLU A 257 8.56 19.52 9.50
CA GLU A 257 7.30 19.68 8.77
C GLU A 257 6.93 18.36 8.07
N PRO A 258 5.71 17.82 8.27
CA PRO A 258 5.30 16.55 7.68
C PRO A 258 5.23 16.64 6.15
N PRO A 259 5.43 15.53 5.41
CA PRO A 259 5.37 15.50 3.95
C PRO A 259 3.91 15.56 3.47
N THR A 260 3.28 16.72 3.62
CA THR A 260 1.91 17.02 3.20
C THR A 260 1.86 18.26 2.30
N PHE A 261 2.94 18.48 1.53
CA PHE A 261 3.11 19.64 0.64
C PHE A 261 2.40 19.45 -0.72
N TYR A 262 1.19 18.88 -0.72
CA TYR A 262 0.45 18.54 -1.95
C TYR A 262 0.32 19.72 -2.91
N LYS A 263 0.12 20.93 -2.39
CA LYS A 263 0.02 22.16 -3.19
C LYS A 263 1.28 22.52 -3.97
N HIS A 264 2.43 21.92 -3.69
CA HIS A 264 3.68 22.17 -4.41
C HIS A 264 3.98 21.12 -5.47
N ILE A 265 3.20 20.03 -5.51
CA ILE A 265 3.37 18.94 -6.47
C ILE A 265 2.86 19.43 -7.85
N ASP A 266 3.76 19.49 -8.82
CA ASP A 266 3.48 19.96 -10.19
C ASP A 266 4.49 19.32 -11.18
N LYS A 267 4.59 19.85 -12.41
CA LYS A 267 5.63 19.47 -13.38
C LYS A 267 7.03 19.50 -12.76
N GLY A 268 7.83 18.49 -13.10
CA GLY A 268 9.15 18.27 -12.52
C GLY A 268 9.15 17.32 -11.33
N PHE A 269 7.98 16.92 -10.83
CA PHE A 269 7.88 15.86 -9.82
C PHE A 269 7.76 14.47 -10.45
N VAL A 270 8.40 13.51 -9.79
CA VAL A 270 8.34 12.07 -10.10
C VAL A 270 7.74 11.30 -8.94
N VAL A 271 7.23 10.11 -9.26
CA VAL A 271 6.68 9.16 -8.30
C VAL A 271 7.65 8.00 -8.15
N LEU A 272 8.15 7.80 -6.94
CA LEU A 272 8.99 6.68 -6.54
C LEU A 272 8.17 5.69 -5.72
N VAL A 273 8.50 4.40 -5.80
CA VAL A 273 8.10 3.40 -4.79
C VAL A 273 9.30 2.71 -4.21
N THR A 274 9.24 2.35 -2.93
CA THR A 274 10.38 1.73 -2.22
C THR A 274 10.60 0.26 -2.59
N ARG A 275 9.54 -0.45 -3.01
CA ARG A 275 9.56 -1.85 -3.45
C ARG A 275 8.31 -2.18 -4.27
N PRO A 276 8.26 -3.33 -4.97
CA PRO A 276 7.03 -3.86 -5.54
C PRO A 276 5.96 -4.10 -4.46
N PHE A 277 4.69 -3.98 -4.86
CA PHE A 277 3.50 -4.09 -3.99
C PHE A 277 2.53 -5.18 -4.48
N GLY A 278 1.33 -5.29 -3.89
CA GLY A 278 0.34 -6.31 -4.27
C GLY A 278 0.40 -7.57 -3.41
N GLU A 279 0.78 -7.42 -2.15
CA GLU A 279 0.92 -8.50 -1.17
C GLU A 279 -0.36 -9.32 -0.99
N LEU A 280 -1.51 -8.65 -0.96
CA LEU A 280 -2.80 -9.28 -0.64
C LEU A 280 -3.27 -10.26 -1.72
N ALA A 281 -2.74 -10.16 -2.94
CA ALA A 281 -3.03 -11.10 -4.03
C ALA A 281 -2.62 -12.54 -3.66
N TYR A 282 -1.52 -12.72 -2.91
CA TYR A 282 -1.05 -14.04 -2.49
C TYR A 282 -2.03 -14.73 -1.56
N PHE A 283 -2.44 -14.03 -0.50
CA PHE A 283 -3.30 -14.59 0.54
C PHE A 283 -4.73 -14.81 0.03
N THR A 284 -5.29 -13.83 -0.68
CA THR A 284 -6.67 -13.95 -1.19
C THR A 284 -6.78 -15.05 -2.24
N THR A 285 -5.79 -15.18 -3.13
CA THR A 285 -5.74 -16.29 -4.10
C THR A 285 -5.58 -17.63 -3.40
N TYR A 286 -4.72 -17.72 -2.37
CA TYR A 286 -4.55 -18.95 -1.58
C TYR A 286 -5.87 -19.47 -0.99
N VAL A 287 -6.71 -18.59 -0.45
CA VAL A 287 -8.03 -18.99 0.05
C VAL A 287 -8.93 -19.45 -1.08
N ALA A 288 -9.03 -18.67 -2.15
CA ALA A 288 -9.92 -18.97 -3.27
C ALA A 288 -9.62 -20.35 -3.87
N ILE A 289 -8.35 -20.65 -4.17
CA ILE A 289 -7.95 -21.93 -4.76
C ILE A 289 -8.08 -23.11 -3.78
N ASN A 290 -8.03 -22.87 -2.46
CA ASN A 290 -8.26 -23.92 -1.48
C ASN A 290 -9.76 -24.21 -1.26
N THR A 291 -10.64 -23.27 -1.67
CA THR A 291 -12.10 -23.46 -1.63
C THR A 291 -12.65 -24.08 -2.91
N ASP A 292 -12.00 -23.88 -4.06
CA ASP A 292 -12.46 -24.29 -5.40
C ASP A 292 -11.40 -25.14 -6.14
N ASP A 293 -11.73 -26.41 -6.41
CA ASP A 293 -10.81 -27.38 -7.03
C ASP A 293 -10.58 -27.11 -8.54
N GLU A 294 -11.51 -26.45 -9.25
CA GLU A 294 -11.30 -26.05 -10.65
C GLU A 294 -10.35 -24.87 -10.73
N LEU A 295 -10.53 -23.89 -9.83
CA LEU A 295 -9.67 -22.73 -9.73
C LEU A 295 -8.23 -23.13 -9.35
N LEU A 296 -8.05 -24.12 -8.48
CA LEU A 296 -6.74 -24.69 -8.18
C LEU A 296 -6.06 -25.27 -9.42
N LYS A 297 -6.77 -26.10 -10.20
CA LYS A 297 -6.20 -26.69 -11.43
C LYS A 297 -5.81 -25.63 -12.45
N ALA A 298 -6.62 -24.56 -12.57
CA ALA A 298 -6.28 -23.42 -13.43
C ALA A 298 -5.04 -22.68 -12.93
N PHE A 299 -4.95 -22.45 -11.62
CA PHE A 299 -3.81 -21.79 -10.98
C PHE A 299 -2.50 -22.57 -11.17
N GLU A 300 -2.51 -23.89 -10.93
CA GLU A 300 -1.32 -24.74 -11.11
C GLU A 300 -0.85 -24.82 -12.56
N ARG A 301 -1.79 -24.70 -13.52
CA ARG A 301 -1.48 -24.68 -14.94
C ARG A 301 -0.88 -23.34 -15.40
N GLU A 302 -1.36 -22.22 -14.88
CA GLU A 302 -1.09 -20.88 -15.42
C GLU A 302 -0.08 -20.07 -14.60
N VAL A 303 0.02 -20.33 -13.30
CA VAL A 303 0.75 -19.50 -12.34
C VAL A 303 1.91 -20.26 -11.70
N MET A 304 1.61 -21.19 -10.78
CA MET A 304 2.58 -21.99 -10.02
C MET A 304 1.88 -23.12 -9.24
N THR A 305 2.65 -24.11 -8.78
CA THR A 305 2.12 -25.17 -7.90
C THR A 305 1.68 -24.63 -6.54
N LEU A 306 0.81 -25.36 -5.83
CA LEU A 306 0.39 -24.94 -4.48
C LEU A 306 1.58 -24.85 -3.50
N ASP A 307 2.52 -25.79 -3.56
CA ASP A 307 3.70 -25.80 -2.69
C ASP A 307 4.61 -24.57 -2.95
N GLU A 308 4.72 -24.12 -4.20
CA GLU A 308 5.41 -22.88 -4.55
C GLU A 308 4.69 -21.66 -3.99
N LEU A 309 3.36 -21.62 -4.09
CA LEU A 309 2.56 -20.54 -3.54
C LEU A 309 2.72 -20.43 -2.02
N GLU A 310 2.73 -21.54 -1.29
CA GLU A 310 2.92 -21.52 0.16
C GLU A 310 4.29 -20.98 0.58
N ARG A 311 5.36 -21.33 -0.16
CA ARG A 311 6.69 -20.77 0.07
C ARG A 311 6.75 -19.26 -0.22
N GLU A 312 6.17 -18.81 -1.33
CA GLU A 312 6.13 -17.39 -1.67
C GLU A 312 5.26 -16.59 -0.69
N LYS A 313 4.12 -17.14 -0.27
CA LYS A 313 3.24 -16.52 0.74
C LYS A 313 3.98 -16.29 2.05
N LYS A 314 4.76 -17.27 2.51
CA LYS A 314 5.60 -17.11 3.71
C LYS A 314 6.64 -15.99 3.55
N ARG A 315 7.33 -15.93 2.41
CA ARG A 315 8.28 -14.86 2.09
C ARG A 315 7.61 -13.48 2.09
N VAL A 316 6.40 -13.37 1.53
CA VAL A 316 5.61 -12.14 1.51
C VAL A 316 5.14 -11.76 2.92
N LEU A 317 4.74 -12.74 3.74
CA LEU A 317 4.34 -12.51 5.12
C LEU A 317 5.52 -12.00 5.98
N GLU A 318 6.72 -12.56 5.81
CA GLU A 318 7.95 -12.09 6.46
C GLU A 318 8.31 -10.65 6.04
N LEU A 319 8.13 -10.33 4.75
CA LEU A 319 8.29 -8.97 4.23
C LEU A 319 7.30 -8.00 4.89
N MET A 320 6.02 -8.39 5.01
CA MET A 320 5.00 -7.60 5.68
C MET A 320 5.24 -7.49 7.20
N ALA A 321 5.90 -8.47 7.82
CA ALA A 321 6.26 -8.44 9.24
C ALA A 321 7.46 -7.54 9.54
N THR A 322 8.13 -7.02 8.50
CA THR A 322 9.26 -6.10 8.64
C THR A 322 8.77 -4.65 8.75
N PRO A 323 9.18 -3.89 9.79
CA PRO A 323 8.75 -2.50 9.97
C PRO A 323 9.51 -1.54 9.05
N ASN A 324 8.83 -0.51 8.55
CA ASN A 324 9.39 0.51 7.63
C ASN A 324 10.22 1.60 8.33
N VAL A 325 10.84 1.31 9.49
CA VAL A 325 11.58 2.30 10.32
C VAL A 325 12.74 2.94 9.56
N GLU A 326 13.52 2.16 8.80
CA GLU A 326 14.64 2.71 8.04
C GLU A 326 14.17 3.61 6.90
N ILE A 327 13.00 3.32 6.31
CA ILE A 327 12.37 4.19 5.32
C ILE A 327 11.95 5.51 5.98
N ALA A 328 11.38 5.46 7.18
CA ALA A 328 11.00 6.65 7.96
C ALA A 328 12.21 7.55 8.24
N LYS A 329 13.37 6.99 8.59
CA LYS A 329 14.62 7.75 8.80
C LYS A 329 15.10 8.44 7.52
N VAL A 330 14.99 7.77 6.37
CA VAL A 330 15.33 8.39 5.08
C VAL A 330 14.35 9.53 4.78
N ILE A 331 13.04 9.30 4.91
CA ILE A 331 12.03 10.34 4.68
C ILE A 331 12.30 11.55 5.57
N TYR A 332 12.49 11.32 6.88
CA TYR A 332 12.81 12.33 7.89
C TYR A 332 13.96 13.25 7.48
N LYS A 333 15.04 12.69 6.91
CA LYS A 333 16.23 13.45 6.48
C LYS A 333 15.90 14.50 5.41
N TYR A 334 14.90 14.24 4.57
CA TYR A 334 14.48 15.11 3.48
C TYR A 334 13.19 15.88 3.82
N LEU A 335 12.87 16.06 5.11
CA LEU A 335 11.81 16.97 5.54
C LEU A 335 12.38 18.33 5.96
N PRO A 336 11.65 19.44 5.71
CA PRO A 336 12.04 20.75 6.22
C PRO A 336 12.11 20.76 7.76
N GLU A 337 13.00 21.59 8.31
CA GLU A 337 12.93 21.97 9.73
C GLU A 337 11.56 22.60 10.05
N LEU A 338 11.15 22.56 11.31
CA LEU A 338 9.90 23.21 11.75
C LEU A 338 9.90 24.70 11.42
N GLY A 339 8.86 25.16 10.72
CA GLY A 339 8.71 26.55 10.28
C GLY A 339 9.54 26.94 9.05
N ASP A 340 10.43 26.07 8.56
CA ASP A 340 11.17 26.34 7.33
C ASP A 340 10.29 26.20 6.09
N ARG A 341 10.67 26.92 5.04
CA ARG A 341 10.01 26.83 3.74
C ARG A 341 10.30 25.51 3.04
N PHE A 342 9.30 24.97 2.34
CA PHE A 342 9.47 23.86 1.43
C PHE A 342 10.36 24.24 0.24
N ARG A 343 11.32 23.37 -0.12
CA ARG A 343 12.24 23.52 -1.26
C ARG A 343 12.16 22.25 -2.10
N PRO A 344 11.57 22.28 -3.31
CA PRO A 344 11.34 21.08 -4.12
C PRO A 344 12.58 20.23 -4.36
N GLU A 345 13.73 20.87 -4.58
CA GLU A 345 15.01 20.20 -4.89
C GLU A 345 15.70 19.59 -3.66
N GLU A 346 15.25 19.91 -2.45
CA GLU A 346 15.86 19.46 -1.18
C GLU A 346 14.91 18.59 -0.36
N HIS A 347 13.59 18.71 -0.55
CA HIS A 347 12.59 18.13 0.32
C HIS A 347 11.60 17.20 -0.41
N ILE A 348 11.15 16.17 0.31
CA ILE A 348 10.06 15.30 -0.12
C ILE A 348 8.72 16.05 0.03
N ALA A 349 7.90 16.08 -1.02
CA ALA A 349 6.63 16.80 -0.98
C ALA A 349 5.52 15.99 -0.31
N ALA A 350 5.35 14.74 -0.71
CA ALA A 350 4.32 13.87 -0.16
C ALA A 350 4.74 12.41 -0.15
N THR A 351 4.17 11.67 0.79
CA THR A 351 4.34 10.23 0.93
C THR A 351 2.98 9.58 1.24
N ILE A 352 2.79 8.38 0.71
CA ILE A 352 1.61 7.55 0.95
C ILE A 352 2.02 6.08 0.94
N ASP A 353 1.37 5.24 1.73
CA ASP A 353 1.55 3.79 1.68
C ASP A 353 0.71 3.17 0.57
N VAL A 354 1.24 2.15 -0.10
CA VAL A 354 0.50 1.36 -1.08
C VAL A 354 -0.13 0.17 -0.35
N SER A 355 -1.30 0.39 0.26
CA SER A 355 -2.03 -0.62 1.03
C SER A 355 -3.38 -1.01 0.40
N GLY A 356 -4.48 -0.93 1.14
CA GLY A 356 -5.80 -1.43 0.74
C GLY A 356 -6.30 -0.89 -0.61
N PRO A 357 -6.17 0.42 -0.90
CA PRO A 357 -6.55 0.98 -2.20
C PRO A 357 -5.61 0.64 -3.36
N GLY A 358 -4.49 -0.06 -3.13
CA GLY A 358 -3.57 -0.48 -4.19
C GLY A 358 -3.09 0.68 -5.06
N ILE A 359 -3.19 0.54 -6.37
CA ILE A 359 -2.80 1.56 -7.36
C ILE A 359 -3.58 2.88 -7.22
N PHE A 360 -4.75 2.89 -6.56
CA PHE A 360 -5.55 4.10 -6.43
C PHE A 360 -4.98 5.12 -5.43
N VAL A 361 -3.97 4.76 -4.64
CA VAL A 361 -3.28 5.72 -3.75
C VAL A 361 -2.59 6.84 -4.54
N PHE A 362 -2.11 6.55 -5.74
CA PHE A 362 -1.52 7.57 -6.62
C PHE A 362 -2.57 8.56 -7.12
N LYS A 363 -3.80 8.08 -7.35
CA LYS A 363 -4.94 8.94 -7.69
C LYS A 363 -5.33 9.83 -6.50
N GLU A 364 -5.36 9.28 -5.30
CA GLU A 364 -5.67 10.04 -4.08
C GLU A 364 -4.67 11.17 -3.84
N VAL A 365 -3.37 10.93 -4.04
CA VAL A 365 -2.37 12.01 -3.96
C VAL A 365 -2.56 13.03 -5.09
N GLY A 366 -2.84 12.59 -6.32
CA GLY A 366 -3.11 13.49 -7.44
C GLY A 366 -4.31 14.42 -7.19
N GLU A 367 -5.40 13.88 -6.64
CA GLU A 367 -6.58 14.65 -6.24
C GLU A 367 -6.27 15.67 -5.14
N ARG A 368 -5.53 15.27 -4.09
CA ARG A 368 -5.10 16.19 -3.02
C ARG A 368 -4.13 17.28 -3.52
N ALA A 369 -3.32 16.96 -4.52
CA ALA A 369 -2.35 17.87 -5.14
C ALA A 369 -2.96 18.77 -6.22
N GLU A 370 -4.20 18.50 -6.66
CA GLU A 370 -4.81 19.12 -7.84
C GLU A 370 -3.87 18.95 -9.06
N ALA A 371 -3.35 17.74 -9.25
CA ALA A 371 -2.36 17.41 -10.27
C ALA A 371 -2.59 16.02 -10.87
N ASP A 372 -2.44 15.90 -12.18
CA ASP A 372 -2.56 14.63 -12.89
C ASP A 372 -1.26 13.83 -12.77
N VAL A 373 -1.39 12.53 -12.56
CA VAL A 373 -0.27 11.60 -12.34
C VAL A 373 -0.25 10.56 -13.45
N GLU A 374 0.91 10.35 -14.04
CA GLU A 374 1.15 9.30 -15.04
C GLU A 374 2.08 8.25 -14.46
N LEU A 375 1.59 7.01 -14.34
CA LEU A 375 2.41 5.86 -14.03
C LEU A 375 2.96 5.23 -15.30
N PHE A 376 4.18 4.75 -15.16
CA PHE A 376 5.05 4.23 -16.19
C PHE A 376 5.10 2.72 -16.22
N ASP A 377 4.98 2.13 -15.05
CA ASP A 377 4.92 0.73 -14.72
C ASP A 377 4.15 0.58 -13.39
N VAL A 378 3.71 -0.65 -13.11
CA VAL A 378 3.03 -1.02 -11.87
C VAL A 378 3.77 -2.23 -11.31
N PRO A 379 4.83 -2.02 -10.51
CA PRO A 379 5.68 -3.11 -10.06
C PRO A 379 4.96 -3.93 -8.98
N LEU A 380 4.52 -5.13 -9.35
CA LEU A 380 3.88 -6.08 -8.44
C LEU A 380 4.87 -7.16 -7.96
N LEU A 381 4.71 -7.61 -6.72
CA LEU A 381 5.48 -8.73 -6.16
C LEU A 381 5.25 -10.02 -6.96
N GLY A 382 4.02 -10.25 -7.41
CA GLY A 382 3.64 -11.40 -8.20
C GLY A 382 2.71 -11.03 -9.35
N PRO A 383 3.20 -10.49 -10.48
CA PRO A 383 2.35 -10.05 -11.58
C PRO A 383 1.43 -11.15 -12.13
N LYS A 384 1.89 -12.42 -12.13
CA LYS A 384 1.08 -13.56 -12.55
C LYS A 384 -0.05 -13.86 -11.56
N ILE A 385 0.23 -13.81 -10.24
CA ILE A 385 -0.80 -14.07 -9.22
C ILE A 385 -1.84 -12.95 -9.19
N SER A 386 -1.42 -11.69 -9.31
CA SER A 386 -2.34 -10.55 -9.36
C SER A 386 -3.22 -10.58 -10.60
N ARG A 387 -2.65 -10.95 -11.76
CA ARG A 387 -3.42 -11.14 -13.00
C ARG A 387 -4.44 -12.26 -12.85
N PHE A 388 -4.03 -13.41 -12.32
CA PHE A 388 -4.93 -14.54 -12.04
C PHE A 388 -6.06 -14.14 -11.07
N ALA A 389 -5.72 -13.41 -10.00
CA ALA A 389 -6.69 -12.92 -9.03
C ALA A 389 -7.74 -12.00 -9.66
N ALA A 390 -7.32 -11.07 -10.52
CA ALA A 390 -8.22 -10.17 -11.22
C ALA A 390 -9.07 -10.90 -12.28
N GLN A 391 -8.46 -11.73 -13.13
CA GLN A 391 -9.17 -12.43 -14.21
C GLN A 391 -10.24 -13.40 -13.72
N ASN A 392 -10.03 -13.99 -12.53
CA ASN A 392 -10.98 -14.91 -11.90
C ASN A 392 -11.88 -14.21 -10.86
N TYR A 393 -11.92 -12.88 -10.85
CA TYR A 393 -12.76 -12.08 -9.93
C TYR A 393 -12.55 -12.39 -8.44
N ILE A 394 -11.36 -12.89 -8.07
CA ILE A 394 -10.96 -13.15 -6.69
C ILE A 394 -10.80 -11.83 -5.94
N MET A 395 -10.26 -10.81 -6.61
CA MET A 395 -10.09 -9.46 -6.05
C MET A 395 -10.54 -8.38 -7.04
N PRO A 396 -11.25 -7.33 -6.57
CA PRO A 396 -11.63 -6.18 -7.40
C PRO A 396 -10.41 -5.37 -7.87
N ASP A 397 -9.41 -5.26 -6.99
CA ASP A 397 -8.10 -4.65 -7.24
C ASP A 397 -7.01 -5.60 -6.72
N ALA A 398 -6.30 -6.26 -7.62
CA ALA A 398 -5.23 -7.20 -7.30
C ALA A 398 -3.86 -6.53 -7.09
N THR A 399 -3.83 -5.20 -7.04
CA THR A 399 -2.65 -4.39 -6.70
C THR A 399 -2.62 -3.99 -5.22
N ALA A 400 -3.68 -4.30 -4.47
CA ALA A 400 -3.79 -4.00 -3.06
C ALA A 400 -2.69 -4.67 -2.20
N GLY A 401 -2.18 -3.93 -1.23
CA GLY A 401 -1.13 -4.34 -0.30
C GLY A 401 -1.53 -4.18 1.16
N THR A 402 -0.62 -4.51 2.07
CA THR A 402 -0.71 -4.23 3.51
C THR A 402 0.71 -4.10 4.08
N ASN A 403 0.94 -3.17 5.01
CA ASN A 403 2.29 -2.74 5.41
C ASN A 403 3.22 -2.58 4.19
N GLY A 404 2.66 -1.96 3.15
CA GLY A 404 3.09 -2.12 1.77
C GLY A 404 4.32 -1.29 1.40
N ALA A 405 4.55 -1.16 0.09
CA ALA A 405 5.52 -0.21 -0.42
C ALA A 405 5.15 1.23 -0.02
N VAL A 406 6.14 2.11 0.08
CA VAL A 406 5.92 3.54 0.29
C VAL A 406 6.08 4.25 -1.04
N ALA A 407 5.06 4.98 -1.45
CA ALA A 407 5.10 5.88 -2.59
C ALA A 407 5.57 7.27 -2.13
N ILE A 408 6.51 7.85 -2.87
CA ILE A 408 7.14 9.14 -2.56
C ILE A 408 7.04 10.05 -3.77
N PHE A 409 6.44 11.22 -3.58
CA PHE A 409 6.34 12.30 -4.56
C PHE A 409 7.46 13.31 -4.28
N VAL A 410 8.40 13.42 -5.22
CA VAL A 410 9.62 14.21 -5.06
C VAL A 410 10.00 14.89 -6.36
N HIS A 411 10.70 16.02 -6.29
CA HIS A 411 11.24 16.67 -7.49
C HIS A 411 12.32 15.79 -8.14
N GLU A 412 12.39 15.80 -9.48
CA GLU A 412 13.31 14.96 -10.26
C GLU A 412 14.79 15.20 -9.90
N ALA A 413 15.14 16.43 -9.51
CA ALA A 413 16.48 16.79 -9.07
C ALA A 413 16.95 16.03 -7.81
N LEU A 414 16.03 15.59 -6.96
CA LEU A 414 16.32 14.87 -5.70
C LEU A 414 16.15 13.35 -5.84
N ALA A 415 15.52 12.88 -6.93
CA ALA A 415 15.12 11.49 -7.09
C ALA A 415 16.31 10.51 -7.06
N ASP A 416 17.41 10.83 -7.75
CA ASP A 416 18.58 9.95 -7.83
C ASP A 416 19.30 9.79 -6.49
N GLU A 417 19.41 10.88 -5.72
CA GLU A 417 20.00 10.83 -4.37
C GLU A 417 19.12 9.98 -3.44
N LEU A 418 17.81 10.22 -3.45
CA LEU A 418 16.87 9.47 -2.62
C LEU A 418 16.86 7.97 -2.96
N LEU A 419 16.89 7.62 -4.24
CA LEU A 419 17.03 6.24 -4.70
C LEU A 419 18.30 5.58 -4.16
N LYS A 420 19.43 6.30 -4.19
CA LYS A 420 20.72 5.80 -3.68
C LYS A 420 20.67 5.52 -2.18
N GLU A 421 20.04 6.39 -1.38
CA GLU A 421 19.86 6.15 0.06
C GLU A 421 18.94 4.95 0.33
N LEU A 422 17.78 4.89 -0.34
CA LEU A 422 16.83 3.79 -0.16
C LEU A 422 17.41 2.43 -0.57
N ARG A 423 18.26 2.37 -1.61
CA ARG A 423 18.94 1.13 -2.04
C ARG A 423 19.91 0.56 -1.01
N LYS A 424 20.34 1.35 -0.01
CA LYS A 424 21.19 0.85 1.08
C LYS A 424 20.39 0.01 2.10
N ILE A 425 19.07 0.15 2.12
CA ILE A 425 18.20 -0.59 3.03
C ILE A 425 17.96 -2.00 2.44
N PRO A 426 18.34 -3.07 3.16
CA PRO A 426 18.15 -4.44 2.67
C PRO A 426 16.68 -4.75 2.35
N GLY A 427 16.45 -5.48 1.26
CA GLY A 427 15.10 -5.89 0.84
C GLY A 427 14.31 -4.83 0.07
N LEU A 428 14.80 -3.59 -0.03
CA LEU A 428 14.19 -2.58 -0.90
C LEU A 428 14.69 -2.70 -2.34
N SER A 429 13.84 -2.30 -3.28
CA SER A 429 14.18 -2.22 -4.70
C SER A 429 13.56 -0.96 -5.31
N PRO A 430 13.98 0.21 -4.80
CA PRO A 430 13.30 1.47 -5.07
C PRO A 430 13.50 1.88 -6.53
N ARG A 431 12.45 2.44 -7.13
CA ARG A 431 12.44 2.85 -8.54
C ARG A 431 11.45 3.99 -8.78
N VAL A 432 11.72 4.79 -9.81
CA VAL A 432 10.75 5.74 -10.36
C VAL A 432 9.74 4.93 -11.18
N ILE A 433 8.46 5.11 -10.86
CA ILE A 433 7.34 4.42 -11.52
C ILE A 433 6.38 5.37 -12.21
N GLY A 434 6.66 6.67 -12.21
CA GLY A 434 5.75 7.65 -12.79
C GLY A 434 6.24 9.07 -12.66
N ARG A 435 5.43 9.98 -13.16
CA ARG A 435 5.64 11.43 -13.07
C ARG A 435 4.33 12.17 -12.84
N VAL A 436 4.48 13.39 -12.35
CA VAL A 436 3.38 14.36 -12.31
C VAL A 436 3.34 15.07 -13.66
N VAL A 437 2.20 14.99 -14.34
CA VAL A 437 1.98 15.59 -15.66
C VAL A 437 1.87 17.12 -15.55
N GLY A 438 1.30 17.59 -14.43
CA GLY A 438 1.09 18.98 -14.08
C GLY A 438 -0.25 19.17 -13.39
N ARG A 439 -0.65 20.42 -13.14
CA ARG A 439 -1.97 20.74 -12.57
C ARG A 439 -3.11 20.14 -13.37
N GLY A 440 -4.11 19.62 -12.65
CA GLY A 440 -5.25 18.90 -13.22
C GLY A 440 -6.28 18.52 -12.17
N GLU A 441 -7.16 17.58 -12.51
CA GLU A 441 -8.28 17.14 -11.67
C GLU A 441 -7.91 15.92 -10.79
N GLY A 442 -6.64 15.53 -10.76
CA GLY A 442 -6.20 14.32 -10.06
C GLY A 442 -6.46 13.06 -10.87
N LYS A 443 -6.29 13.13 -12.20
CA LYS A 443 -6.39 11.95 -13.06
C LYS A 443 -5.19 11.04 -12.86
N LEU A 444 -5.41 9.74 -12.97
CA LEU A 444 -4.36 8.73 -12.90
C LEU A 444 -4.28 8.00 -14.25
N ILE A 445 -3.22 8.31 -14.99
CA ILE A 445 -2.89 7.67 -16.26
C ILE A 445 -2.00 6.47 -15.96
N VAL A 446 -2.37 5.30 -16.47
CA VAL A 446 -1.67 4.03 -16.20
C VAL A 446 -1.31 3.29 -17.48
N PRO A 447 -0.26 2.44 -17.46
CA PRO A 447 0.01 1.51 -18.55
C PRO A 447 -1.20 0.62 -18.85
N ARG A 448 -1.41 0.26 -20.12
CA ARG A 448 -2.61 -0.49 -20.52
C ARG A 448 -2.73 -1.85 -19.82
N ASP A 449 -1.59 -2.50 -19.58
CA ASP A 449 -1.49 -3.77 -18.86
C ASP A 449 -1.80 -3.65 -17.36
N ALA A 450 -1.71 -2.45 -16.76
CA ALA A 450 -2.16 -2.24 -15.39
C ALA A 450 -3.66 -2.53 -15.20
N LEU A 451 -4.45 -2.35 -16.27
CA LEU A 451 -5.88 -2.65 -16.24
C LEU A 451 -6.18 -4.15 -16.12
N ASP A 452 -5.22 -5.02 -16.44
CA ASP A 452 -5.37 -6.48 -16.29
C ASP A 452 -5.38 -6.90 -14.81
N TYR A 453 -5.02 -6.01 -13.89
CA TYR A 453 -5.03 -6.24 -12.45
C TYR A 453 -6.30 -5.72 -11.76
N ILE A 454 -7.21 -5.10 -12.50
CA ILE A 454 -8.45 -4.51 -11.98
C ILE A 454 -9.66 -5.20 -12.61
N SER A 455 -10.35 -6.01 -11.81
CA SER A 455 -11.53 -6.76 -12.27
C SER A 455 -12.83 -5.95 -12.13
N SER A 456 -12.87 -5.02 -11.17
CA SER A 456 -14.03 -4.15 -10.96
C SER A 456 -14.17 -3.10 -12.06
N ALA A 457 -15.29 -3.14 -12.80
CA ALA A 457 -15.59 -2.13 -13.83
C ALA A 457 -15.67 -0.70 -13.26
N LYS A 458 -16.24 -0.54 -12.06
CA LYS A 458 -16.34 0.74 -11.34
C LYS A 458 -14.95 1.31 -11.04
N LEU A 459 -14.02 0.47 -10.55
CA LEU A 459 -12.65 0.90 -10.26
C LEU A 459 -11.86 1.14 -11.54
N ARG A 460 -11.98 0.26 -12.53
CA ARG A 460 -11.33 0.38 -13.83
C ARG A 460 -11.70 1.69 -14.54
N GLY A 461 -12.95 2.14 -14.43
CA GLY A 461 -13.41 3.41 -14.99
C GLY A 461 -12.80 4.67 -14.34
N LYS A 462 -12.11 4.53 -13.20
CA LYS A 462 -11.38 5.64 -12.55
C LYS A 462 -9.93 5.78 -13.06
N LEU A 463 -9.46 4.86 -13.91
CA LEU A 463 -8.11 4.86 -14.47
C LEU A 463 -8.15 5.27 -15.95
N GLU A 464 -7.20 6.11 -16.36
CA GLU A 464 -7.02 6.47 -17.78
C GLU A 464 -5.94 5.57 -18.39
N ALA A 465 -6.29 4.80 -19.42
CA ALA A 465 -5.33 3.93 -20.09
C ALA A 465 -4.38 4.75 -20.98
N GLN A 466 -3.09 4.46 -20.91
CA GLN A 466 -2.08 5.06 -21.80
C GLN A 466 -2.21 4.48 -23.23
N ALA A 467 -3.28 4.88 -23.95
CA ALA A 467 -3.45 5.00 -25.41
C ALA A 467 -4.94 5.06 -25.83
N GLU A 468 -5.63 6.18 -25.56
CA GLU A 468 -6.37 6.97 -26.57
C GLU A 468 -5.69 8.34 -26.84
N VAL A 469 -4.70 8.73 -26.02
CA VAL A 469 -3.93 9.98 -26.15
C VAL A 469 -2.68 9.78 -27.03
N LEU A 470 -2.85 9.23 -28.23
CA LEU A 470 -1.80 9.06 -29.24
C LEU A 470 -2.00 9.95 -30.47
N SER A 471 -2.59 11.14 -30.32
CA SER A 471 -2.79 12.08 -31.44
C SER A 471 -2.25 13.49 -31.25
N GLY A 472 -1.67 13.85 -30.10
CA GLY A 472 -1.15 15.21 -29.91
C GLY A 472 0.02 15.27 -28.94
N LEU A 473 1.17 15.72 -29.44
CA LEU A 473 2.33 16.19 -28.68
C LEU A 473 3.20 15.10 -28.02
N SER A 474 3.93 14.38 -28.89
CA SER A 474 5.12 13.62 -28.52
C SER A 474 6.25 14.57 -28.08
N THR A 475 6.34 14.81 -26.77
CA THR A 475 7.62 14.98 -26.07
C THR A 475 7.68 13.93 -24.96
N ARG A 476 7.92 12.67 -25.36
CA ARG A 476 8.18 11.54 -24.44
C ARG A 476 9.41 11.87 -23.58
N ALA A 477 9.23 11.88 -22.27
CA ALA A 477 10.34 11.84 -21.33
C ALA A 477 11.11 10.53 -21.55
N LYS A 478 12.43 10.63 -21.75
CA LYS A 478 13.32 9.49 -22.02
C LYS A 478 13.44 8.63 -20.75
N ARG A 479 13.18 7.33 -20.83
CA ARG A 479 13.51 6.37 -19.75
C ARG A 479 14.84 5.70 -20.05
N PRO A 480 15.97 6.12 -19.46
CA PRO A 480 17.26 5.51 -19.74
C PRO A 480 17.28 4.05 -19.21
N GLY A 481 17.69 3.13 -20.07
CA GLY A 481 17.86 1.72 -19.74
C GLY A 481 18.98 1.09 -20.55
N ARG A 482 19.47 -0.05 -20.07
CA ARG A 482 20.46 -0.89 -20.76
C ARG A 482 19.92 -2.30 -20.86
N ALA A 483 20.04 -2.92 -22.03
CA ALA A 483 19.70 -4.31 -22.22
C ALA A 483 20.81 -5.05 -22.96
N LYS A 484 21.01 -6.31 -22.58
CA LYS A 484 21.75 -7.30 -23.32
C LYS A 484 20.76 -8.28 -23.93
N ILE A 485 20.74 -8.34 -25.25
CA ILE A 485 19.79 -9.14 -26.03
C ILE A 485 20.57 -10.16 -26.84
N VAL A 486 20.23 -11.44 -26.70
CA VAL A 486 20.84 -12.53 -27.48
C VAL A 486 19.83 -13.03 -28.50
N PHE A 487 20.24 -13.02 -29.76
CA PHE A 487 19.47 -13.51 -30.90
C PHE A 487 20.04 -14.85 -31.40
N GLU A 488 19.16 -15.78 -31.74
CA GLU A 488 19.50 -17.08 -32.33
C GLU A 488 18.69 -17.36 -33.61
N GLY A 489 19.15 -18.30 -34.43
CA GLY A 489 18.60 -18.61 -35.77
C GLY A 489 19.53 -18.17 -36.91
N GLU A 490 18.97 -17.76 -38.04
CA GLU A 490 19.71 -17.18 -39.16
C GLU A 490 20.13 -15.74 -38.84
N VAL A 491 21.17 -15.59 -38.00
CA VAL A 491 21.65 -14.28 -37.51
C VAL A 491 23.10 -13.98 -37.89
N GLN A 492 23.86 -14.97 -38.38
CA GLN A 492 25.21 -14.79 -38.90
C GLN A 492 25.25 -15.02 -40.41
N GLY A 493 26.12 -14.29 -41.13
CA GLY A 493 26.23 -14.37 -42.60
C GLY A 493 25.11 -13.68 -43.39
N VAL A 494 24.08 -13.15 -42.73
CA VAL A 494 22.88 -12.56 -43.35
C VAL A 494 22.77 -11.03 -43.21
N GLY A 495 23.83 -10.36 -42.76
CA GLY A 495 23.81 -8.89 -42.58
C GLY A 495 23.06 -8.39 -41.32
N PHE A 496 22.81 -9.27 -40.33
CA PHE A 496 22.11 -8.93 -39.10
C PHE A 496 22.76 -7.78 -38.30
N ARG A 497 24.09 -7.80 -38.11
CA ARG A 497 24.81 -6.75 -37.36
C ARG A 497 24.71 -5.36 -38.04
N PRO A 498 24.90 -5.22 -39.37
CA PRO A 498 24.57 -3.99 -40.09
C PRO A 498 23.13 -3.50 -39.91
N LEU A 499 22.15 -4.41 -39.92
CA LEU A 499 20.74 -4.09 -39.69
C LEU A 499 20.50 -3.59 -38.26
N ALA A 500 21.07 -4.28 -37.25
CA ALA A 500 21.04 -3.87 -35.84
C ALA A 500 21.55 -2.45 -35.65
N ARG A 501 22.71 -2.14 -36.22
CA ARG A 501 23.28 -0.80 -36.20
C ARG A 501 22.37 0.24 -36.85
N ALA A 502 21.84 -0.05 -38.04
CA ALA A 502 20.97 0.90 -38.75
C ALA A 502 19.68 1.19 -37.96
N LYS A 503 19.03 0.16 -37.40
CA LYS A 503 17.80 0.30 -36.61
C LYS A 503 18.04 0.98 -35.27
N ALA A 504 19.13 0.63 -34.57
CA ALA A 504 19.48 1.27 -33.32
C ALA A 504 19.78 2.77 -33.50
N LYS A 505 20.54 3.14 -34.53
CA LYS A 505 20.77 4.55 -34.89
C LYS A 505 19.48 5.30 -35.21
N ALA A 506 18.58 4.69 -36.00
CA ALA A 506 17.29 5.29 -36.33
C ALA A 506 16.40 5.52 -35.09
N LEU A 507 16.56 4.68 -34.06
CA LEU A 507 15.88 4.81 -32.77
C LEU A 507 16.65 5.71 -31.78
N GLY A 508 17.83 6.23 -32.13
CA GLY A 508 18.66 7.03 -31.22
C GLY A 508 19.15 6.22 -30.01
N LEU A 509 19.50 4.96 -30.23
CA LEU A 509 20.08 4.04 -29.26
C LEU A 509 21.58 3.86 -29.53
N TYR A 510 22.33 3.59 -28.46
CA TYR A 510 23.80 3.44 -28.49
C TYR A 510 24.18 2.04 -27.99
N GLY A 511 25.32 1.49 -28.40
CA GLY A 511 25.68 0.12 -28.03
C GLY A 511 26.53 -0.62 -29.05
N TYR A 512 26.42 -1.94 -29.11
CA TYR A 512 27.07 -2.75 -30.13
C TYR A 512 26.29 -4.01 -30.49
N ALA A 513 26.59 -4.59 -31.64
CA ALA A 513 26.20 -5.95 -32.02
C ALA A 513 27.45 -6.82 -32.29
N LYS A 514 27.53 -7.99 -31.66
CA LYS A 514 28.69 -8.90 -31.67
C LYS A 514 28.29 -10.33 -32.02
N ASN A 515 29.02 -10.98 -32.93
CA ASN A 515 28.86 -12.41 -33.17
C ASN A 515 29.44 -13.23 -32.00
N LEU A 516 28.70 -14.24 -31.55
CA LEU A 516 29.17 -15.22 -30.58
C LEU A 516 29.73 -16.47 -31.30
N PRO A 517 30.71 -17.19 -30.71
CA PRO A 517 31.31 -18.38 -31.31
C PRO A 517 30.33 -19.55 -31.54
N ASP A 518 29.21 -19.55 -30.84
CA ASP A 518 28.16 -20.58 -30.90
C ASP A 518 27.11 -20.33 -31.99
N GLY A 519 27.32 -19.32 -32.85
CA GLY A 519 26.41 -18.98 -33.94
C GLY A 519 25.34 -17.95 -33.59
N ARG A 520 25.26 -17.48 -32.35
CA ARG A 520 24.32 -16.43 -31.92
C ARG A 520 24.86 -15.01 -32.14
N VAL A 521 24.01 -14.00 -31.97
CA VAL A 521 24.41 -12.57 -31.96
C VAL A 521 23.99 -11.93 -30.64
N GLU A 522 24.94 -11.29 -29.97
CA GLU A 522 24.70 -10.45 -28.80
C GLU A 522 24.53 -9.00 -29.23
N VAL A 523 23.50 -8.33 -28.72
CA VAL A 523 23.27 -6.89 -28.86
C VAL A 523 23.21 -6.28 -27.47
N VAL A 524 24.20 -5.45 -27.15
CA VAL A 524 24.15 -4.60 -25.94
C VAL A 524 23.71 -3.22 -26.38
N VAL A 525 22.68 -2.69 -25.73
CA VAL A 525 22.07 -1.42 -26.14
C VAL A 525 21.68 -0.57 -24.94
N GLU A 526 21.94 0.73 -25.04
CA GLU A 526 21.63 1.76 -24.08
C GLU A 526 20.77 2.86 -24.73
N GLY A 527 19.77 3.36 -23.99
CA GLY A 527 18.89 4.43 -24.44
C GLY A 527 17.49 4.32 -23.87
N ASP A 528 16.49 4.86 -24.57
CA ASP A 528 15.10 4.81 -24.10
C ASP A 528 14.56 3.36 -24.08
N VAL A 529 14.06 2.90 -22.92
CA VAL A 529 13.58 1.52 -22.71
C VAL A 529 12.57 1.08 -23.78
N GLU A 530 11.62 1.95 -24.14
CA GLU A 530 10.62 1.63 -25.15
C GLU A 530 11.22 1.52 -26.55
N ARG A 531 12.25 2.31 -26.83
CA ARG A 531 13.02 2.18 -28.07
C ARG A 531 13.86 0.91 -28.07
N ILE A 532 14.41 0.49 -26.94
CA ILE A 532 15.15 -0.78 -26.80
C ILE A 532 14.23 -1.96 -27.08
N LYS A 533 13.03 -1.99 -26.49
CA LYS A 533 12.03 -3.03 -26.79
C LYS A 533 11.66 -3.04 -28.28
N ARG A 534 11.40 -1.87 -28.84
CA ARG A 534 11.12 -1.71 -30.28
C ARG A 534 12.28 -2.18 -31.15
N LEU A 535 13.53 -1.99 -30.72
CA LEU A 535 14.71 -2.49 -31.42
C LEU A 535 14.70 -4.02 -31.48
N ALA A 536 14.36 -4.70 -30.39
CA ALA A 536 14.26 -6.16 -30.36
C ALA A 536 13.20 -6.68 -31.34
N GLU A 537 12.02 -6.06 -31.34
CA GLU A 537 10.91 -6.41 -32.24
C GLU A 537 11.25 -6.21 -33.71
N VAL A 538 11.89 -5.09 -34.08
CA VAL A 538 12.21 -4.82 -35.50
C VAL A 538 13.39 -5.62 -36.01
N LEU A 539 14.27 -6.10 -35.12
CA LEU A 539 15.38 -6.96 -35.51
C LEU A 539 14.96 -8.40 -35.72
N CYS A 540 13.92 -8.83 -35.01
CA CYS A 540 13.40 -10.17 -35.16
C CYS A 540 11.87 -10.18 -35.08
N PRO A 541 11.19 -9.71 -36.15
CA PRO A 541 9.73 -9.70 -36.21
C PRO A 541 9.17 -11.12 -36.25
N GLU A 542 7.90 -11.24 -35.87
CA GLU A 542 7.18 -12.51 -35.89
C GLU A 542 7.18 -13.13 -37.30
N GLY A 543 7.62 -14.39 -37.41
CA GLY A 543 7.79 -15.10 -38.69
C GLY A 543 9.17 -14.97 -39.36
N ALA A 544 10.11 -14.24 -38.77
CA ALA A 544 11.51 -14.25 -39.22
C ALA A 544 12.23 -15.57 -38.84
N ASN A 545 13.29 -15.93 -39.57
CA ASN A 545 14.15 -17.08 -39.25
C ASN A 545 15.10 -16.81 -38.05
N CYS A 546 14.71 -15.96 -37.12
CA CYS A 546 15.44 -15.67 -35.89
C CYS A 546 14.48 -15.69 -34.69
N ARG A 547 15.01 -15.68 -33.48
CA ARG A 547 14.27 -15.32 -32.26
C ARG A 547 15.18 -14.70 -31.21
N VAL A 548 14.59 -14.00 -30.26
CA VAL A 548 15.29 -13.57 -29.04
C VAL A 548 15.38 -14.77 -28.09
N SER A 549 16.60 -15.26 -27.86
CA SER A 549 16.84 -16.39 -26.95
C SER A 549 16.94 -15.94 -25.49
N GLU A 550 17.44 -14.73 -25.28
CA GLU A 550 17.63 -14.15 -23.94
C GLU A 550 17.57 -12.62 -24.05
N MET A 551 16.92 -11.97 -23.09
CA MET A 551 16.96 -10.52 -22.93
C MET A 551 17.09 -10.20 -21.45
N THR A 552 18.22 -9.62 -21.07
CA THR A 552 18.53 -9.24 -19.70
C THR A 552 18.65 -7.72 -19.61
N TRP A 553 17.94 -7.14 -18.66
CA TRP A 553 18.05 -5.71 -18.35
C TRP A 553 19.22 -5.50 -17.37
N GLU A 554 20.06 -4.52 -17.68
CA GLU A 554 21.24 -4.15 -16.91
C GLU A 554 21.12 -2.69 -16.45
N GLU A 555 21.97 -2.28 -15.50
CA GLU A 555 22.05 -0.89 -15.06
C GLU A 555 22.57 0.00 -16.21
N TYR A 556 21.91 1.13 -16.45
CA TYR A 556 22.34 2.10 -17.47
C TYR A 556 23.70 2.71 -17.12
N ARG A 557 24.69 2.63 -18.02
CA ARG A 557 26.04 3.17 -17.78
C ARG A 557 26.38 4.39 -18.61
N GLY A 558 25.71 4.60 -19.74
CA GLY A 558 25.98 5.74 -20.63
C GLY A 558 27.37 5.69 -21.28
N GLU A 559 27.91 4.49 -21.49
CA GLU A 559 29.30 4.30 -21.93
C GLU A 559 29.47 4.37 -23.46
N PHE A 560 28.37 4.24 -24.21
CA PHE A 560 28.39 4.23 -25.67
C PHE A 560 28.08 5.61 -26.27
N LYS A 561 28.88 6.04 -27.25
CA LYS A 561 28.67 7.28 -28.02
C LYS A 561 28.10 7.05 -29.41
N ASP A 562 28.12 5.81 -29.89
CA ASP A 562 27.53 5.37 -31.15
C ASP A 562 27.01 3.93 -31.00
N PHE A 563 26.52 3.35 -32.10
CA PHE A 563 26.24 1.92 -32.20
C PHE A 563 27.26 1.23 -33.12
N ASP A 564 28.05 0.33 -32.54
CA ASP A 564 29.19 -0.33 -33.18
C ASP A 564 28.87 -1.77 -33.63
N ILE A 565 29.68 -2.28 -34.56
CA ILE A 565 29.64 -3.68 -35.00
C ILE A 565 30.97 -4.32 -34.59
N LEU A 566 30.90 -5.36 -33.77
CA LEU A 566 32.05 -6.10 -33.22
C LEU A 566 32.17 -7.51 -33.82
#